data_AF-A0A1S3ZZM5-F1
#
_entry.id   AF-A0A1S3ZZM5-F1
#
_cell.length_a   1.000
_cell.length_b   1.000
_cell.length_c   1.000
_cell.angle_alpha   90.00
_cell.angle_beta   90.00
_cell.angle_gamma   90.00
#
_symmetry.space_group_name_H-M   'P 1'
#
loop_
_entity.id
_entity.type
_entity.pdbx_description
1 polymer ?
#
loop_
_entity_poly.entity_id
_entity_poly.type
_entity_poly.pdbx_seq_one_letter_code
_entity_poly.pdbx_strand_id
1 'polypeptide(L)'
;MYQVVKKLKLLKKKLKVLKSHYSHDIVREAEEDRKLLKQSQLKLQRDPSNKEVQQAEFLGYQKFKMSAYLAKMYLQQRSKSTWIKLGDDNIQYFYSIIKHRKLKQATMQLKDDTCTWQTDPGTIANLFVDYYSELLGRKSTSRVQDFTSILKNGPTLSTAQHVELLMPVVDKEVKEAVLHIDSTKSPGPYDFGSGFYKVAWPIVGQEITEAVIEFFHNGKFLKQLKSTIIALIPVIV
;
A
#
# COMPACT_ATOMS: atom_id res chain seq x y z
N MET A 1 9.45 -9.34 17.96
CA MET A 1 8.45 -9.44 16.85
C MET A 1 6.95 -9.54 17.25
N TYR A 2 6.55 -10.37 18.22
CA TYR A 2 5.12 -10.62 18.53
C TYR A 2 4.35 -9.36 18.97
N GLN A 3 5.02 -8.49 19.72
CA GLN A 3 4.45 -7.22 20.19
C GLN A 3 4.03 -6.33 19.02
N VAL A 4 4.89 -6.16 18.02
CA VAL A 4 4.62 -5.42 16.78
C VAL A 4 3.35 -5.94 16.10
N VAL A 5 3.28 -7.26 15.86
CA VAL A 5 2.12 -7.86 15.18
C VAL A 5 0.83 -7.67 15.98
N LYS A 6 0.88 -7.85 17.31
CA LYS A 6 -0.30 -7.68 18.17
C LYS A 6 -0.78 -6.23 18.18
N LYS A 7 0.14 -5.26 18.30
CA LYS A 7 -0.19 -3.83 18.29
C LYS A 7 -0.76 -3.39 16.95
N LEU A 8 -0.17 -3.80 15.83
CA LEU A 8 -0.71 -3.51 14.49
C LEU A 8 -2.11 -4.10 14.29
N LYS A 9 -2.36 -5.33 14.76
CA LYS A 9 -3.71 -5.94 14.73
C LYS A 9 -4.73 -5.14 15.54
N LEU A 10 -4.37 -4.70 16.74
CA LEU A 10 -5.26 -3.90 17.59
C LEU A 10 -5.51 -2.52 17.00
N LEU A 11 -4.47 -1.87 16.47
CA LEU A 11 -4.58 -0.59 15.79
C LEU A 11 -5.49 -0.68 14.58
N LYS A 12 -5.35 -1.74 13.75
CA LYS A 12 -6.22 -1.97 12.59
C LYS A 12 -7.70 -2.01 12.97
N LYS A 13 -8.06 -2.66 14.10
CA LYS A 13 -9.45 -2.68 14.58
C LYS A 13 -9.95 -1.27 14.92
N LYS A 14 -9.16 -0.49 15.67
CA LYS A 14 -9.52 0.89 16.03
C LYS A 14 -9.61 1.80 14.81
N LEU A 15 -8.67 1.70 13.87
CA LEU A 15 -8.68 2.47 12.62
C LEU A 15 -9.88 2.13 11.73
N LYS A 16 -10.33 0.87 11.70
CA LYS A 16 -11.57 0.51 10.99
C LYS A 16 -12.79 1.20 11.58
N VAL A 17 -12.89 1.25 12.90
CA VAL A 17 -13.98 1.95 13.61
C VAL A 17 -13.90 3.45 13.31
N LEU A 18 -12.72 4.07 13.45
CA LEU A 18 -12.51 5.48 13.13
C LEU A 18 -12.84 5.81 11.68
N LYS A 19 -12.42 4.97 10.73
CA LYS A 19 -12.77 5.13 9.31
C LYS A 19 -14.28 5.08 9.12
N SER A 20 -14.98 4.17 9.80
CA SER A 20 -16.44 4.08 9.73
C SER A 20 -17.12 5.34 10.28
N HIS A 21 -16.60 5.95 11.35
CA HIS A 21 -17.22 7.12 11.98
C HIS A 21 -16.89 8.45 11.28
N TYR A 22 -15.67 8.64 10.78
CA TYR A 22 -15.18 9.93 10.30
C TYR A 22 -14.94 9.99 8.78
N SER A 23 -14.93 8.86 8.08
CA SER A 23 -14.45 8.77 6.69
C SER A 23 -15.41 7.95 5.82
N HIS A 24 -16.71 7.97 6.13
CA HIS A 24 -17.67 7.13 5.40
C HIS A 24 -17.77 7.52 3.92
N ASP A 25 -17.52 8.79 3.56
CA ASP A 25 -17.28 9.18 2.17
C ASP A 25 -16.58 10.56 2.08
N ILE A 26 -15.24 10.57 2.06
CA ILE A 26 -14.44 11.81 1.85
C ILE A 26 -14.84 12.50 0.54
N VAL A 27 -15.21 11.71 -0.48
CA VAL A 27 -15.65 12.26 -1.78
C VAL A 27 -17.04 12.88 -1.68
N ARG A 28 -17.98 12.26 -0.94
CA ARG A 28 -19.32 12.81 -0.73
C ARG A 28 -19.28 14.08 0.10
N GLU A 29 -18.45 14.12 1.14
CA GLU A 29 -18.22 15.31 1.95
C GLU A 29 -17.71 16.49 1.09
N ALA A 30 -16.75 16.24 0.20
CA ALA A 30 -16.28 17.26 -0.74
C ALA A 30 -17.37 17.73 -1.72
N GLU A 31 -18.26 16.82 -2.17
CA GLU A 31 -19.41 17.19 -3.00
C GLU A 31 -20.48 17.99 -2.24
N GLU A 32 -20.75 17.64 -0.99
CA GLU A 32 -21.67 18.37 -0.10
C GLU A 32 -21.14 19.79 0.18
N ASP A 33 -19.86 19.91 0.53
CA ASP A 33 -19.19 21.20 0.72
C ASP A 33 -19.22 22.05 -0.57
N ARG A 34 -19.02 21.42 -1.73
CA ARG A 34 -19.14 22.11 -3.04
C ARG A 34 -20.55 22.65 -3.26
N LYS A 35 -21.59 21.87 -2.91
CA LYS A 35 -22.99 22.31 -3.03
C LYS A 35 -23.28 23.47 -2.09
N LEU A 36 -22.82 23.42 -0.84
CA LEU A 36 -22.98 24.48 0.15
C LEU A 36 -22.26 25.77 -0.27
N LEU A 37 -21.04 25.65 -0.80
CA LEU A 37 -20.30 26.79 -1.35
C LEU A 37 -21.06 27.42 -2.52
N LYS A 38 -21.55 26.61 -3.47
CA LYS A 38 -22.34 27.09 -4.61
C LYS A 38 -23.61 27.81 -4.16
N GLN A 39 -24.31 27.31 -3.14
CA GLN A 39 -25.49 27.98 -2.58
C GLN A 39 -25.14 29.33 -1.95
N SER A 40 -24.02 29.42 -1.24
CA SER A 40 -23.54 30.67 -0.63
C SER A 40 -23.14 31.69 -1.71
N GLN A 41 -22.47 31.25 -2.77
CA GLN A 41 -22.12 32.09 -3.93
C GLN A 41 -23.36 32.59 -4.68
N LEU A 42 -24.40 31.76 -4.84
CA LEU A 42 -25.68 32.19 -5.44
C LEU A 42 -26.40 33.25 -4.60
N LYS A 43 -26.32 33.17 -3.26
CA LYS A 43 -26.86 34.20 -2.36
C LYS A 43 -26.07 35.49 -2.48
N LEU A 44 -24.75 35.40 -2.55
CA LEU A 44 -23.84 36.54 -2.71
C LEU A 44 -24.02 37.25 -4.07
N GLN A 45 -24.31 36.51 -5.13
CA GLN A 45 -24.64 37.08 -6.45
C GLN A 45 -25.94 37.90 -6.43
N ARG A 46 -26.89 37.55 -5.56
CA ARG A 46 -28.17 38.28 -5.40
C ARG A 46 -28.04 39.49 -4.49
N ASP A 47 -27.18 39.42 -3.49
CA ASP A 47 -26.92 40.52 -2.55
C ASP A 47 -25.41 40.63 -2.24
N PRO A 48 -24.64 41.36 -3.07
CA PRO A 48 -23.20 41.46 -2.95
C PRO A 48 -22.72 42.23 -1.71
N SER A 49 -23.57 43.06 -1.10
CA SER A 49 -23.22 43.92 0.02
C SER A 49 -23.42 43.26 1.38
N ASN A 50 -23.98 42.05 1.41
CA ASN A 50 -24.23 41.31 2.65
C ASN A 50 -22.93 40.72 3.23
N LYS A 51 -22.44 41.34 4.30
CA LYS A 51 -21.20 40.94 4.99
C LYS A 51 -21.27 39.55 5.62
N GLU A 52 -22.44 39.10 6.07
CA GLU A 52 -22.61 37.77 6.66
C GLU A 52 -22.46 36.68 5.60
N VAL A 53 -23.02 36.91 4.40
CA VAL A 53 -22.92 35.97 3.28
C VAL A 53 -21.49 35.94 2.72
N GLN A 54 -20.78 37.08 2.71
CA GLN A 54 -19.35 37.12 2.36
C GLN A 54 -18.50 36.28 3.31
N GLN A 55 -18.73 36.39 4.62
CA GLN A 55 -17.98 35.64 5.62
C GLN A 55 -18.30 34.14 5.57
N ALA A 56 -19.57 33.79 5.34
CA ALA A 56 -19.99 32.40 5.15
C ALA A 56 -19.40 31.78 3.87
N GLU A 57 -19.31 32.53 2.77
CA GLU A 57 -18.66 32.09 1.53
C GLU A 57 -17.17 31.83 1.75
N PHE A 58 -16.47 32.73 2.42
CA PHE A 58 -15.04 32.58 2.71
C PHE A 58 -14.75 31.32 3.54
N LEU A 59 -15.52 31.10 4.63
CA LEU A 59 -15.39 29.91 5.47
C LEU A 59 -15.75 28.64 4.69
N GLY A 60 -16.82 28.69 3.90
CA GLY A 60 -17.23 27.60 3.02
C GLY A 60 -16.16 27.24 1.99
N TYR A 61 -15.49 28.24 1.42
CA TYR A 61 -14.41 28.06 0.47
C TYR A 61 -13.18 27.41 1.12
N GLN A 62 -12.77 27.86 2.31
CA GLN A 62 -11.66 27.23 3.03
C GLN A 62 -11.95 25.77 3.36
N LYS A 63 -13.15 25.47 3.83
CA LYS A 63 -13.59 24.11 4.12
C LYS A 63 -13.57 23.24 2.86
N PHE A 64 -14.20 23.72 1.77
CA PHE A 64 -14.21 23.02 0.48
C PHE A 64 -12.82 22.78 -0.07
N LYS A 65 -11.90 23.75 0.04
CA LYS A 65 -10.52 23.61 -0.42
C LYS A 65 -9.81 22.45 0.29
N MET A 66 -10.02 22.29 1.60
CA MET A 66 -9.44 21.18 2.37
C MET A 66 -10.11 19.84 2.01
N SER A 67 -11.44 19.77 1.97
CA SER A 67 -12.15 18.52 1.64
C SER A 67 -11.90 18.06 0.20
N ALA A 68 -11.84 18.98 -0.78
CA ALA A 68 -11.47 18.68 -2.16
C ALA A 68 -10.02 18.15 -2.28
N TYR A 69 -9.07 18.75 -1.55
CA TYR A 69 -7.69 18.25 -1.52
C TYR A 69 -7.61 16.81 -0.96
N LEU A 70 -8.31 16.55 0.15
CA LEU A 70 -8.37 15.20 0.73
C LEU A 70 -9.03 14.17 -0.21
N ALA A 71 -10.14 14.54 -0.87
CA ALA A 71 -10.79 13.68 -1.86
C ALA A 71 -9.88 13.37 -3.05
N LYS A 72 -9.13 14.37 -3.54
CA LYS A 72 -8.14 14.20 -4.61
C LYS A 72 -7.02 13.24 -4.20
N MET A 73 -6.42 13.44 -3.02
CA MET A 73 -5.39 12.54 -2.49
C MET A 73 -5.90 11.10 -2.35
N TYR A 74 -7.12 10.94 -1.83
CA TYR A 74 -7.77 9.64 -1.69
C TYR A 74 -7.97 8.93 -3.05
N LEU A 75 -8.47 9.64 -4.06
CA LEU A 75 -8.68 9.08 -5.41
C LEU A 75 -7.36 8.81 -6.14
N GLN A 76 -6.35 9.65 -5.96
CA GLN A 76 -5.01 9.43 -6.50
C GLN A 76 -4.38 8.16 -5.91
N GLN A 77 -4.48 7.98 -4.58
CA GLN A 77 -3.98 6.78 -3.92
C GLN A 77 -4.71 5.52 -4.42
N ARG A 78 -6.04 5.55 -4.56
CA ARG A 78 -6.82 4.42 -5.08
C ARG A 78 -6.55 4.10 -6.54
N SER A 79 -6.33 5.13 -7.35
CA SER A 79 -6.04 4.99 -8.77
C SER A 79 -4.57 4.68 -9.08
N LYS A 80 -3.66 4.64 -8.08
CA LYS A 80 -2.19 4.54 -8.22
C LYS A 80 -1.65 5.20 -9.50
N SER A 81 -2.09 6.43 -9.79
CA SER A 81 -1.65 7.19 -10.94
C SER A 81 -0.50 8.10 -10.53
N THR A 82 0.66 7.96 -11.18
CA THR A 82 1.86 8.77 -10.95
C THR A 82 1.91 9.99 -11.87
N TRP A 83 1.21 9.95 -13.00
CA TRP A 83 1.19 10.99 -14.02
C TRP A 83 -0.07 11.86 -13.90
N ILE A 84 -0.07 12.78 -12.95
CA ILE A 84 -0.96 13.95 -13.01
C ILE A 84 -0.04 15.15 -13.19
N LYS A 85 0.41 15.37 -14.42
CA LYS A 85 1.32 16.48 -14.72
C LYS A 85 0.58 17.80 -14.98
N LEU A 86 -0.71 17.79 -15.31
CA LEU A 86 -1.39 19.00 -15.77
C LEU A 86 -2.88 19.01 -15.38
N GLY A 87 -3.20 19.78 -14.34
CA GLY A 87 -4.20 20.84 -14.49
C GLY A 87 -5.69 20.54 -14.49
N ASP A 88 -6.18 19.32 -14.23
CA ASP A 88 -7.64 19.12 -14.15
C ASP A 88 -8.09 18.29 -12.93
N ASP A 89 -8.98 18.86 -12.12
CA ASP A 89 -9.61 18.25 -10.94
C ASP A 89 -10.72 17.27 -11.36
N ASN A 90 -10.45 16.44 -12.35
CA ASN A 90 -11.43 15.56 -12.93
C ASN A 90 -11.54 14.25 -12.13
N ILE A 91 -12.43 14.26 -11.14
CA ILE A 91 -12.80 13.09 -10.33
C ILE A 91 -13.27 11.91 -11.23
N GLN A 92 -13.90 12.17 -12.38
CA GLN A 92 -14.36 11.14 -13.33
C GLN A 92 -13.20 10.37 -13.97
N TYR A 93 -12.06 11.03 -14.20
CA TYR A 93 -10.85 10.37 -14.70
C TYR A 93 -10.36 9.30 -13.72
N PHE A 94 -10.31 9.62 -12.42
CA PHE A 94 -9.93 8.65 -11.40
C PHE A 94 -10.90 7.47 -11.32
N TYR A 95 -12.21 7.73 -11.35
CA TYR A 95 -13.20 6.66 -11.36
C TYR A 95 -13.09 5.77 -12.60
N SER A 96 -12.85 6.36 -13.77
CA SER A 96 -12.67 5.63 -15.02
C SER A 96 -11.43 4.74 -14.98
N ILE A 97 -10.30 5.25 -14.47
CA ILE A 97 -9.09 4.43 -14.25
C ILE A 97 -9.34 3.32 -13.24
N ILE A 98 -10.00 3.63 -12.11
CA ILE A 98 -10.30 2.62 -11.09
C ILE A 98 -11.18 1.52 -11.68
N LYS A 99 -12.22 1.87 -12.45
CA LYS A 99 -13.11 0.92 -13.13
C LYS A 99 -12.35 0.10 -14.17
N HIS A 100 -11.57 0.73 -15.03
CA HIS A 100 -10.77 0.06 -16.05
C HIS A 100 -9.76 -0.91 -15.42
N ARG A 101 -9.08 -0.51 -14.34
CA ARG A 101 -8.16 -1.39 -13.61
C ARG A 101 -8.87 -2.57 -12.96
N LYS A 102 -10.04 -2.36 -12.35
CA LYS A 102 -10.85 -3.45 -11.81
C LYS A 102 -11.23 -4.47 -12.89
N LEU A 103 -11.64 -4.00 -14.07
CA LEU A 103 -11.97 -4.86 -15.20
C LEU A 103 -10.73 -5.60 -15.72
N LYS A 104 -9.61 -4.89 -15.92
CA LYS A 104 -8.35 -5.49 -16.41
C LYS A 104 -7.75 -6.50 -15.42
N GLN A 105 -7.95 -6.29 -14.11
CA GLN A 105 -7.45 -7.16 -13.06
C GLN A 105 -8.39 -8.33 -12.73
N ALA A 106 -9.62 -8.33 -13.25
CA ALA A 106 -10.55 -9.43 -13.07
C ALA A 106 -10.17 -10.59 -14.00
N THR A 107 -9.57 -11.64 -13.44
CA THR A 107 -9.41 -12.92 -14.12
C THR A 107 -10.78 -13.59 -14.18
N MET A 108 -11.48 -13.45 -15.30
CA MET A 108 -12.83 -14.00 -15.45
C MET A 108 -12.83 -15.51 -15.64
N GLN A 109 -11.79 -16.05 -16.26
CA GLN A 109 -11.65 -17.47 -16.57
C GLN A 109 -10.17 -17.87 -16.55
N LEU A 110 -9.88 -19.06 -16.03
CA LEU A 110 -8.54 -19.66 -16.07
C LEU A 110 -8.68 -21.10 -16.61
N LYS A 111 -7.72 -21.54 -17.41
CA LYS A 111 -7.66 -22.91 -17.89
C LYS A 111 -6.82 -23.74 -16.92
N ASP A 112 -7.35 -24.85 -16.43
CA ASP A 112 -6.61 -25.78 -15.57
C ASP A 112 -5.71 -26.73 -16.38
N ASP A 113 -4.96 -27.56 -15.66
CA ASP A 113 -4.04 -28.56 -16.23
C ASP A 113 -4.76 -29.63 -17.06
N THR A 114 -6.04 -29.90 -16.76
CA THR A 114 -6.92 -30.79 -17.54
C THR A 114 -7.57 -30.09 -18.74
N CYS A 115 -7.11 -28.89 -19.07
CA CYS A 115 -7.62 -28.06 -20.15
C CYS A 115 -9.07 -27.59 -20.02
N THR A 116 -9.66 -27.65 -18.83
CA THR A 116 -11.01 -27.15 -18.55
C THR A 116 -11.00 -25.69 -18.09
N TRP A 117 -11.97 -24.92 -18.58
CA TRP A 117 -12.14 -23.52 -18.20
C TRP A 117 -12.85 -23.43 -16.85
N GLN A 118 -12.16 -22.87 -15.87
CA GLN A 118 -12.69 -22.55 -14.55
C GLN A 118 -13.15 -21.09 -14.52
N THR A 119 -14.39 -20.86 -14.11
CA THR A 119 -15.03 -19.54 -13.94
C THR A 119 -15.27 -19.19 -12.47
N ASP A 120 -15.21 -20.17 -11.57
CA ASP A 120 -15.42 -19.94 -10.15
C ASP A 120 -14.22 -19.22 -9.50
N PRO A 121 -14.42 -18.08 -8.83
CA PRO A 121 -13.33 -17.31 -8.21
C PRO A 121 -12.56 -18.08 -7.13
N GLY A 122 -13.22 -18.97 -6.39
CA GLY A 122 -12.58 -19.79 -5.34
C GLY A 122 -11.65 -20.83 -5.96
N THR A 123 -12.13 -21.53 -6.98
CA THR A 123 -11.32 -22.49 -7.75
C THR A 123 -10.13 -21.81 -8.43
N ILE A 124 -10.34 -20.66 -9.07
CA ILE A 124 -9.26 -19.87 -9.69
C ILE A 124 -8.21 -19.46 -8.65
N ALA A 125 -8.62 -19.02 -7.46
CA ALA A 125 -7.69 -18.65 -6.40
C ALA A 125 -6.83 -19.84 -5.93
N ASN A 126 -7.42 -21.02 -5.78
CA ASN A 126 -6.69 -22.23 -5.41
C ASN A 126 -5.68 -22.64 -6.49
N LEU A 127 -6.08 -22.59 -7.77
CA LEU A 127 -5.17 -22.86 -8.89
C LEU A 127 -3.93 -21.95 -8.87
N PHE A 128 -4.10 -20.66 -8.55
CA PHE A 128 -2.96 -19.76 -8.38
C PHE A 128 -2.08 -20.13 -7.19
N VAL A 129 -2.68 -20.47 -6.06
CA VAL A 129 -1.93 -20.91 -4.87
C VAL A 129 -1.13 -22.15 -5.19
N ASP A 130 -1.73 -23.14 -5.85
CA ASP A 130 -1.08 -24.41 -6.19
C ASP A 130 0.06 -24.18 -7.18
N TYR A 131 -0.20 -23.45 -8.27
CA TYR A 131 0.81 -23.09 -9.28
C TYR A 131 2.03 -22.38 -8.66
N TYR A 132 1.80 -21.31 -7.87
CA TYR A 132 2.91 -20.57 -7.28
C TYR A 132 3.58 -21.32 -6.12
N SER A 133 2.86 -22.20 -5.42
CA SER A 133 3.45 -23.08 -4.41
C SER A 133 4.40 -24.11 -5.05
N GLU A 134 4.07 -24.59 -6.25
CA GLU A 134 4.96 -25.45 -7.01
C GLU A 134 6.13 -24.68 -7.62
N LEU A 135 5.88 -23.53 -8.25
CA LEU A 135 6.90 -22.68 -8.88
C LEU A 135 7.94 -22.16 -7.88
N LEU A 136 7.50 -21.64 -6.73
CA LEU A 136 8.40 -21.14 -5.67
C LEU A 136 9.05 -22.27 -4.88
N GLY A 137 8.67 -23.51 -5.18
CA GLY A 137 9.31 -24.71 -4.70
C GLY A 137 8.64 -25.33 -3.48
N ARG A 138 8.63 -26.66 -3.48
CA ARG A 138 8.44 -27.47 -2.26
C ARG A 138 9.77 -27.50 -1.50
N LYS A 139 9.74 -27.73 -0.18
CA LYS A 139 10.97 -27.94 0.60
C LYS A 139 11.74 -29.13 0.01
N SER A 140 12.79 -28.87 -0.76
CA SER A 140 13.65 -29.94 -1.25
C SER A 140 14.35 -30.60 -0.07
N THR A 141 14.27 -31.93 0.00
CA THR A 141 14.95 -32.74 1.02
C THR A 141 16.44 -32.86 0.75
N SER A 142 16.90 -32.62 -0.48
CA SER A 142 18.31 -32.48 -0.82
C SER A 142 18.56 -31.20 -1.61
N ARG A 143 19.57 -30.43 -1.18
CA ARG A 143 20.21 -29.47 -2.08
C ARG A 143 21.00 -30.29 -3.08
N VAL A 144 20.78 -30.08 -4.37
CA VAL A 144 21.70 -30.57 -5.40
C VAL A 144 23.08 -30.03 -5.04
N GLN A 145 24.11 -30.88 -4.99
CA GLN A 145 25.46 -30.42 -4.72
C GLN A 145 25.88 -29.50 -5.87
N ASP A 146 26.11 -28.23 -5.55
CA ASP A 146 26.42 -27.17 -6.51
C ASP A 146 27.62 -27.50 -7.40
N PHE A 147 27.63 -26.87 -8.58
CA PHE A 147 28.77 -26.78 -9.51
C PHE A 147 29.95 -26.02 -8.87
N THR A 148 30.54 -26.60 -7.84
CA THR A 148 31.67 -26.06 -7.06
C THR A 148 32.85 -25.67 -7.94
N SER A 149 33.05 -26.36 -9.06
CA SER A 149 34.06 -26.05 -10.09
C SER A 149 33.80 -24.72 -10.82
N ILE A 150 32.54 -24.33 -11.05
CA ILE A 150 32.19 -23.05 -11.71
C ILE A 150 32.31 -21.89 -10.72
N LEU A 151 31.85 -22.10 -9.48
CA LEU A 151 31.88 -21.07 -8.43
C LEU A 151 33.31 -20.69 -8.01
N LYS A 152 34.27 -21.62 -8.10
CA LYS A 152 35.69 -21.36 -7.79
C LYS A 152 36.37 -20.36 -8.73
N ASN A 153 35.84 -20.18 -9.94
CA ASN A 153 36.42 -19.29 -10.95
C ASN A 153 35.79 -17.88 -10.94
N GLY A 154 34.80 -17.64 -10.08
CA GLY A 154 34.15 -16.34 -9.94
C GLY A 154 34.95 -15.37 -9.06
N PRO A 155 34.69 -14.05 -9.16
CA PRO A 155 35.24 -13.09 -8.22
C PRO A 155 34.81 -13.43 -6.79
N THR A 156 35.79 -13.55 -5.89
CA THR A 156 35.56 -13.78 -4.46
C THR A 156 35.62 -12.47 -3.68
N LEU A 157 34.83 -12.37 -2.61
CA LEU A 157 34.88 -11.24 -1.70
C LEU A 157 36.27 -11.09 -1.08
N SER A 158 36.74 -9.85 -0.95
CA SER A 158 37.96 -9.57 -0.18
C SER A 158 37.73 -9.86 1.31
N THR A 159 38.82 -10.05 2.06
CA THR A 159 38.75 -10.22 3.52
C THR A 159 38.04 -9.04 4.19
N ALA A 160 38.25 -7.82 3.69
CA ALA A 160 37.59 -6.63 4.19
C ALA A 160 36.07 -6.67 3.98
N GLN A 161 35.61 -7.07 2.78
CA GLN A 161 34.18 -7.23 2.49
C GLN A 161 33.54 -8.35 3.32
N HIS A 162 34.29 -9.43 3.60
CA HIS A 162 33.82 -10.49 4.49
C HIS A 162 33.55 -9.97 5.90
N VAL A 163 34.48 -9.19 6.46
CA VAL A 163 34.32 -8.60 7.79
C VAL A 163 33.13 -7.64 7.80
N GLU A 164 32.97 -6.82 6.75
CA GLU A 164 31.85 -5.88 6.62
C GLU A 164 30.50 -6.60 6.63
N LEU A 165 30.35 -7.70 5.87
CA LEU A 165 29.12 -8.49 5.80
C LEU A 165 28.77 -9.25 7.10
N LEU A 166 29.76 -9.45 7.97
CA LEU A 166 29.59 -10.11 9.27
C LEU A 166 29.26 -9.12 10.39
N MET A 167 29.28 -7.82 10.12
CA MET A 167 28.95 -6.82 11.14
C MET A 167 27.48 -6.96 11.58
N PRO A 168 27.19 -6.76 12.87
CA PRO A 168 25.81 -6.74 13.35
C PRO A 168 25.01 -5.62 12.69
N VAL A 169 23.76 -5.91 12.34
CA VAL A 169 22.82 -4.91 11.84
C VAL A 169 22.55 -3.87 12.92
N VAL A 170 22.68 -2.59 12.58
CA VAL A 170 22.47 -1.48 13.53
C VAL A 170 21.15 -0.74 13.29
N ASP A 171 20.64 -0.08 14.33
CA ASP A 171 19.39 0.68 14.30
C ASP A 171 19.29 1.67 13.13
N LYS A 172 20.42 2.32 12.81
CA LYS A 172 20.50 3.29 11.72
C LYS A 172 20.20 2.65 10.36
N GLU A 173 20.76 1.47 10.10
CA GLU A 173 20.53 0.74 8.84
C GLU A 173 19.07 0.32 8.70
N VAL A 174 18.45 -0.14 9.80
CA VAL A 174 17.03 -0.51 9.79
C VAL A 174 16.15 0.70 9.48
N LYS A 175 16.43 1.85 10.11
CA LYS A 175 15.70 3.10 9.87
C LYS A 175 15.87 3.57 8.42
N GLU A 176 17.11 3.60 7.93
CA GLU A 176 17.41 4.02 6.56
C GLU A 176 16.72 3.11 5.55
N ALA A 177 16.77 1.79 5.74
CA ALA A 177 16.08 0.83 4.87
C ALA A 177 14.57 1.10 4.79
N VAL A 178 13.91 1.38 5.92
CA VAL A 178 12.48 1.71 5.92
C VAL A 178 12.20 3.06 5.24
N LEU A 179 13.06 4.06 5.43
CA LEU A 179 12.92 5.37 4.81
C LEU A 179 13.16 5.37 3.29
N HIS A 180 13.97 4.44 2.78
CA HIS A 180 14.21 4.29 1.34
C HIS A 180 13.00 3.71 0.57
N ILE A 181 12.08 3.02 1.24
CA ILE A 181 10.90 2.43 0.57
C ILE A 181 9.92 3.55 0.18
N ASP A 182 9.61 3.73 -1.10
CA ASP A 182 8.61 4.73 -1.54
C ASP A 182 7.28 4.62 -0.75
N SER A 183 6.75 5.75 -0.28
CA SER A 183 5.57 5.81 0.61
C SER A 183 4.28 5.29 -0.03
N THR A 184 4.24 5.15 -1.36
CA THR A 184 3.08 4.71 -2.15
C THR A 184 3.08 3.21 -2.46
N LYS A 185 4.09 2.46 -1.98
CA LYS A 185 4.17 1.01 -2.18
C LYS A 185 2.99 0.28 -1.53
N SER A 186 2.62 -0.85 -2.12
CA SER A 186 1.48 -1.65 -1.69
C SER A 186 1.64 -2.08 -0.22
N PRO A 187 0.57 -1.98 0.59
CA PRO A 187 0.62 -2.43 1.97
C PRO A 187 0.68 -3.96 2.05
N GLY A 188 1.22 -4.46 3.17
CA GLY A 188 1.20 -5.88 3.50
C GLY A 188 -0.18 -6.36 4.02
N PRO A 189 -0.30 -7.61 4.49
CA PRO A 189 -1.55 -8.22 4.96
C PRO A 189 -2.30 -7.46 6.08
N TYR A 190 -1.59 -6.59 6.79
CA TYR A 190 -2.15 -5.74 7.85
C TYR A 190 -2.66 -4.38 7.35
N ASP A 191 -2.62 -4.12 6.04
CA ASP A 191 -3.07 -2.88 5.37
C ASP A 191 -2.27 -1.61 5.74
N PHE A 192 -1.10 -1.76 6.39
CA PHE A 192 -0.19 -0.65 6.65
C PHE A 192 0.87 -0.56 5.54
N GLY A 193 0.89 0.57 4.83
CA GLY A 193 1.90 0.87 3.81
C GLY A 193 3.18 1.45 4.42
N SER A 194 4.24 1.57 3.61
CA SER A 194 5.52 2.18 4.00
C SER A 194 5.34 3.60 4.54
N GLY A 195 4.45 4.42 3.95
CA GLY A 195 4.16 5.77 4.43
C GLY A 195 3.70 5.84 5.88
N PHE A 196 2.93 4.85 6.36
CA PHE A 196 2.54 4.77 7.77
C PHE A 196 3.76 4.62 8.67
N TYR A 197 4.66 3.69 8.35
CA TYR A 197 5.85 3.43 9.17
C TYR A 197 6.82 4.61 9.18
N LYS A 198 6.94 5.35 8.08
CA LYS A 198 7.76 6.57 8.04
C LYS A 198 7.22 7.66 8.96
N VAL A 199 5.92 7.93 8.88
CA VAL A 199 5.27 8.97 9.71
C VAL A 199 5.22 8.56 11.17
N ALA A 200 4.87 7.30 11.45
CA ALA A 200 4.76 6.78 12.81
C ALA A 200 6.09 6.29 13.40
N TRP A 201 7.22 6.49 12.72
CA TRP A 201 8.54 6.01 13.15
C TRP A 201 8.89 6.41 14.60
N PRO A 202 8.60 7.64 15.08
CA PRO A 202 8.85 8.00 16.48
C PRO A 202 8.08 7.15 17.50
N ILE A 203 7.00 6.49 17.08
CA ILE A 203 6.12 5.68 17.94
C ILE A 203 6.42 4.19 17.79
N VAL A 204 6.58 3.70 16.56
CA VAL A 204 6.72 2.25 16.27
C VAL A 204 8.15 1.83 15.93
N GLY A 205 9.06 2.78 15.70
CA GLY A 205 10.39 2.53 15.15
C GLY A 205 11.24 1.62 16.04
N GLN A 206 11.26 1.86 17.35
CA GLN A 206 12.03 1.04 18.29
C GLN A 206 11.62 -0.44 18.23
N GLU A 207 10.33 -0.74 18.31
CA GLU A 207 9.84 -2.12 18.30
C GLU A 207 10.07 -2.83 16.97
N ILE A 208 10.03 -2.08 15.85
CA ILE A 208 10.36 -2.59 14.53
C ILE A 208 11.85 -2.91 14.45
N THR A 209 12.71 -2.00 14.93
CA THR A 209 14.16 -2.21 14.97
C THR A 209 14.53 -3.43 15.81
N GLU A 210 14.01 -3.53 17.03
CA GLU A 210 14.22 -4.69 17.90
C GLU A 210 13.75 -5.99 17.23
N ALA A 211 12.61 -5.96 16.53
CA ALA A 211 12.12 -7.11 15.79
C ALA A 211 13.03 -7.52 14.63
N VAL A 212 13.61 -6.56 13.90
CA VAL A 212 14.54 -6.85 12.79
C VAL A 212 15.87 -7.37 13.32
N ILE A 213 16.42 -6.75 14.36
CA ILE A 213 17.67 -7.19 14.99
C ILE A 213 17.51 -8.59 15.60
N GLU A 214 16.38 -8.87 16.26
CA GLU A 214 16.03 -10.21 16.76
C GLU A 214 16.09 -11.27 15.64
N PHE A 215 15.60 -10.95 14.43
CA PHE A 215 15.67 -11.86 13.28
C PHE A 215 17.12 -12.17 12.88
N PHE A 216 17.97 -11.15 12.77
CA PHE A 216 19.37 -11.35 12.37
C PHE A 216 20.16 -12.15 13.42
N HIS A 217 19.79 -12.07 14.69
CA HIS A 217 20.41 -12.86 15.75
C HIS A 217 19.97 -14.33 15.77
N ASN A 218 18.69 -14.63 15.56
CA ASN A 218 18.16 -15.98 15.79
C ASN A 218 17.68 -16.71 14.52
N GLY A 219 17.63 -16.03 13.37
CA GLY A 219 17.15 -16.56 12.09
C GLY A 219 15.66 -16.92 12.07
N LYS A 220 14.91 -16.62 13.14
CA LYS A 220 13.50 -16.97 13.31
C LYS A 220 12.64 -15.76 12.99
N PHE A 221 11.63 -15.98 12.18
CA PHE A 221 10.70 -14.93 11.78
C PHE A 221 9.27 -15.44 11.87
N LEU A 222 8.36 -14.59 12.35
CA LEU A 222 6.97 -14.99 12.56
C LEU A 222 6.30 -15.34 11.22
N LYS A 223 5.59 -16.47 11.17
CA LYS A 223 4.82 -16.89 9.99
C LYS A 223 3.88 -15.79 9.47
N GLN A 224 3.31 -15.02 10.40
CA GLN A 224 2.42 -13.90 10.13
C GLN A 224 3.08 -12.74 9.38
N LEU A 225 4.40 -12.57 9.55
CA LEU A 225 5.19 -11.58 8.83
C LEU A 225 5.75 -12.16 7.50
N LYS A 226 5.81 -13.49 7.36
CA LYS A 226 6.15 -14.19 6.09
C LYS A 226 4.97 -14.31 5.12
N SER A 227 3.79 -13.84 5.50
CA SER A 227 2.61 -13.95 4.65
C SER A 227 2.73 -12.98 3.47
N THR A 228 2.73 -13.54 2.26
CA THR A 228 2.79 -12.80 1.00
C THR A 228 1.41 -12.79 0.35
N ILE A 229 1.06 -11.69 -0.30
CA ILE A 229 -0.15 -11.60 -1.13
C ILE A 229 0.27 -11.88 -2.57
N ILE A 230 -0.33 -12.89 -3.19
CA ILE A 230 -0.21 -13.11 -4.64
C ILE A 230 -1.09 -12.07 -5.32
N ALA A 231 -0.47 -11.18 -6.09
CA ALA A 231 -1.15 -10.15 -6.85
C ALA A 231 -0.82 -10.31 -8.34
N LEU A 232 -1.84 -10.57 -9.14
CA LEU A 232 -1.68 -10.66 -10.59
C LEU A 232 -1.62 -9.25 -11.18
N ILE A 233 -0.54 -9.00 -11.91
CA ILE A 233 -0.33 -7.76 -12.65
C ILE A 233 -0.48 -8.11 -14.13
N PRO A 234 -1.57 -7.68 -14.79
CA PRO A 234 -1.75 -7.97 -16.21
C PRO A 234 -0.74 -7.14 -17.01
N VAL A 235 0.22 -7.84 -17.63
CA VAL A 235 1.17 -7.24 -18.57
C VAL A 235 0.39 -6.77 -19.80
N ILE A 236 0.67 -5.56 -20.28
CA ILE A 236 0.18 -5.12 -21.59
C ILE A 236 1.09 -5.79 -22.60
N VAL A 237 0.56 -6.73 -23.38
CA VAL A 237 1.20 -7.24 -24.59
C VAL A 237 0.75 -6.37 -25.75
#